data_AF-A0A7J3JQ20-F1
#
_entry.id   AF-A0A7J3JQ20-F1
#
_cell.length_a   1.000
_cell.length_b   1.000
_cell.length_c   1.000
_cell.angle_alpha   90.00
_cell.angle_beta   90.00
_cell.angle_gamma   90.00
#
_symmetry.space_group_name_H-M   'P 1'
#
loop_
_entity.id
_entity.type
_entity.pdbx_description
1 polymer ?
#
loop_
_entity_poly.entity_id
_entity_poly.type
_entity_poly.pdbx_seq_one_letter_code
_entity_poly.pdbx_strand_id
1 'polypeptide(L)'
;MTSETIHLLPIYFEVDGVVAEILEILEHKFDERIIGYTVSMRIMYKGIKSRVFPLDCKDLKDLINKLKVEISKLKFMEIVLGLPELRRLIT
;
A
#
# COMPACT_ATOMS: atom_id res chain seq x y z
N MET A 1 34.14 4.58 -7.39
CA MET A 1 32.92 5.31 -7.78
C MET A 1 31.76 4.69 -7.02
N THR A 2 31.28 5.37 -5.98
CA THR A 2 30.07 4.96 -5.25
C THR A 2 28.86 5.34 -6.09
N SER A 3 28.12 4.35 -6.58
CA SER A 3 26.84 4.59 -7.24
C SER A 3 25.83 5.03 -6.19
N GLU A 4 25.35 6.27 -6.27
CA GLU A 4 24.23 6.72 -5.46
C GLU A 4 22.93 6.18 -6.08
N THR A 5 22.15 5.42 -5.31
CA THR A 5 20.85 4.90 -5.76
C THR A 5 19.76 5.87 -5.34
N ILE A 6 19.14 6.52 -6.32
CA ILE A 6 17.97 7.39 -6.11
C ILE A 6 16.71 6.59 -6.44
N HIS A 7 15.79 6.50 -5.49
CA HIS A 7 14.47 5.91 -5.71
C HIS A 7 13.48 7.01 -6.09
N LEU A 8 12.98 6.97 -7.33
CA LEU A 8 11.96 7.91 -7.82
C LEU A 8 10.57 7.39 -7.48
N LEU A 9 9.72 8.28 -6.95
CA LEU A 9 8.31 8.02 -6.70
C LEU A 9 7.47 8.46 -7.91
N PRO A 10 6.35 7.80 -8.21
CA PRO A 10 5.79 6.67 -7.46
C PRO A 10 6.47 5.33 -7.74
N ILE A 11 6.45 4.44 -6.75
CA ILE A 11 6.91 3.05 -6.89
C ILE A 11 5.70 2.13 -7.03
N TYR A 12 5.74 1.25 -8.03
CA TYR A 12 4.71 0.25 -8.28
C TYR A 12 5.21 -1.14 -7.91
N PHE A 13 4.38 -1.91 -7.22
CA PHE A 13 4.68 -3.30 -6.93
C PHE A 13 3.40 -4.14 -6.85
N GLU A 14 3.51 -5.43 -7.15
CA GLU A 14 2.39 -6.35 -7.15
C GLU A 14 2.39 -7.23 -5.90
N VAL A 15 1.22 -7.36 -5.26
CA VAL A 15 0.99 -8.28 -4.15
C VAL A 15 -0.33 -9.01 -4.41
N ASP A 16 -0.31 -10.34 -4.36
CA ASP A 16 -1.47 -11.20 -4.55
C ASP A 16 -2.32 -10.86 -5.80
N GLY A 17 -1.67 -10.51 -6.92
CA GLY A 17 -2.32 -10.15 -8.19
C GLY A 17 -2.92 -8.75 -8.23
N VAL A 18 -2.55 -7.89 -7.29
CA VAL A 18 -3.06 -6.52 -7.16
C VAL A 18 -1.90 -5.54 -7.11
N VAL A 19 -1.96 -4.47 -7.90
CA VAL A 19 -0.88 -3.48 -7.97
C VAL A 19 -1.09 -2.41 -6.90
N ALA A 20 -0.07 -2.19 -6.09
CA ALA A 20 0.05 -1.09 -5.15
C ALA A 20 0.98 -0.01 -5.71
N GLU A 21 0.59 1.25 -5.52
CA GLU A 21 1.33 2.44 -5.91
C GLU A 21 1.68 3.24 -4.66
N ILE A 22 2.97 3.30 -4.34
CA ILE A 22 3.52 4.12 -3.25
C ILE A 22 3.79 5.52 -3.78
N LEU A 23 3.22 6.51 -3.13
CA LEU A 23 3.34 7.92 -3.48
C LEU A 23 4.35 8.65 -2.61
N GLU A 24 4.45 8.28 -1.34
CA GLU A 24 5.32 8.91 -0.35
C GLU A 24 5.64 7.91 0.78
N ILE A 25 6.83 8.04 1.37
CA ILE A 25 7.25 7.28 2.54
C ILE A 25 7.79 8.28 3.55
N LEU A 26 7.17 8.34 4.73
CA LEU A 26 7.62 9.18 5.85
C LEU A 26 8.20 8.29 6.94
N GLU A 27 9.48 8.48 7.25
CA GLU A 27 10.11 7.86 8.43
C GLU A 27 9.68 8.61 9.69
N HIS A 28 9.26 7.87 10.72
CA HIS A 28 9.02 8.42 12.06
C HIS A 28 9.76 7.60 13.12
N LYS A 29 10.27 8.30 14.13
CA LYS A 29 10.96 7.70 15.28
C LYS A 29 10.05 7.79 16.49
N PHE A 30 9.68 6.64 17.06
CA PHE A 30 8.88 6.59 18.28
C PHE A 30 9.77 6.80 19.52
N ASP A 31 11.00 6.28 19.48
CA ASP A 31 12.09 6.49 20.43
C ASP A 31 13.45 6.27 19.73
N GLU A 32 14.58 6.29 20.45
CA GLU A 32 15.91 6.08 19.86
C GLU A 32 16.10 4.71 19.18
N ARG A 33 15.20 3.74 19.41
CA ARG A 33 15.36 2.34 19.00
C ARG A 33 14.30 1.84 18.03
N ILE A 34 13.15 2.51 17.94
CA ILE A 34 12.01 2.09 17.13
C ILE A 34 11.79 3.09 16.00
N ILE A 35 12.21 2.67 14.81
CA ILE A 35 11.91 3.34 13.54
C ILE A 35 10.64 2.72 12.96
N GLY A 36 9.72 3.57 12.54
CA GLY A 36 8.53 3.21 11.76
C GLY A 36 8.46 4.05 10.50
N TYR A 37 7.60 3.61 9.57
CA TYR A 37 7.35 4.28 8.32
C TYR A 37 5.84 4.42 8.14
N THR A 38 5.40 5.58 7.68
CA THR A 38 4.04 5.78 7.17
C THR A 38 4.14 5.84 5.65
N VAL A 39 3.55 4.86 4.97
CA VAL A 39 3.56 4.74 3.51
C VAL A 39 2.24 5.25 2.96
N SER A 40 2.25 6.36 2.25
CA SER A 40 1.07 6.87 1.53
C SER A 40 0.94 6.14 0.20
N MET A 41 -0.14 5.38 0.02
CA MET A 41 -0.30 4.51 -1.14
C MET A 41 -1.73 4.40 -1.61
N ARG A 42 -1.92 3.81 -2.79
CA ARG A 42 -3.24 3.41 -3.30
C ARG A 42 -3.14 2.07 -4.04
N ILE A 43 -4.28 1.42 -4.19
CA ILE A 43 -4.40 0.10 -4.80
C ILE A 43 -5.14 0.20 -6.13
N MET A 44 -4.66 -0.54 -7.13
CA MET A 44 -5.32 -0.74 -8.42
C MET A 44 -5.86 -2.16 -8.50
N TYR A 45 -7.19 -2.30 -8.53
CA TYR A 45 -7.88 -3.57 -8.51
C TYR A 45 -9.01 -3.60 -9.54
N LYS A 46 -8.94 -4.51 -10.54
CA LYS A 46 -9.98 -4.70 -11.57
C LYS A 46 -10.45 -3.38 -12.22
N GLY A 47 -9.50 -2.49 -12.54
CA GLY A 47 -9.77 -1.17 -13.14
C GLY A 47 -10.26 -0.11 -12.14
N ILE A 48 -10.39 -0.44 -10.86
CA ILE A 48 -10.69 0.51 -9.78
C ILE A 48 -9.37 0.99 -9.18
N LYS A 49 -9.27 2.31 -8.97
CA LYS A 49 -8.13 2.95 -8.32
C LYS A 49 -8.62 3.53 -7.00
N SER A 50 -8.13 3.00 -5.87
CA SER A 50 -8.58 3.46 -4.56
C SER A 50 -8.17 4.92 -4.29
N ARG A 51 -8.81 5.52 -3.29
CA ARG A 51 -8.27 6.70 -2.60
C ARG A 51 -6.88 6.39 -2.05
N VAL A 52 -6.10 7.44 -1.85
CA VAL A 52 -4.82 7.34 -1.15
C VAL A 52 -5.11 7.08 0.33
N PHE A 53 -4.42 6.13 0.91
CA PHE A 53 -4.48 5.82 2.34
C PHE A 53 -3.08 5.57 2.89
N PRO A 54 -2.84 5.90 4.17
CA PRO A 54 -1.59 5.58 4.83
C PRO A 54 -1.56 4.11 5.27
N LEU A 55 -0.38 3.50 5.22
CA LEU A 55 -0.12 2.20 5.82
C LEU A 55 1.17 2.28 6.64
N ASP A 56 1.04 2.14 7.96
CA ASP A 56 2.20 2.16 8.86
C ASP A 56 2.90 0.81 8.87
N CYS A 57 4.22 0.79 8.74
CA CYS A 57 5.03 -0.42 8.72
C CYS A 57 6.41 -0.23 9.37
N LYS A 58 7.01 -1.32 9.85
CA LYS A 58 8.38 -1.31 10.41
C LYS A 58 9.47 -1.54 9.36
N ASP A 59 9.13 -2.31 8.34
CA ASP A 59 10.03 -2.70 7.26
C ASP A 59 9.19 -3.14 6.04
N LEU A 60 9.87 -3.47 4.95
CA LEU A 60 9.23 -3.94 3.72
C LEU A 60 8.39 -5.22 3.93
N LYS A 61 8.81 -6.11 4.82
CA LYS A 61 8.10 -7.38 5.08
C LYS A 61 6.78 -7.12 5.82
N ASP A 62 6.81 -6.25 6.83
CA ASP A 62 5.63 -5.77 7.54
C ASP A 62 4.67 -5.03 6.59
N LEU A 63 5.20 -4.17 5.71
CA LEU A 63 4.43 -3.50 4.66
C LEU A 63 3.69 -4.49 3.77
N ILE A 64 4.39 -5.49 3.23
CA ILE A 64 3.81 -6.52 2.36
C ILE A 64 2.73 -7.30 3.12
N ASN A 65 2.99 -7.73 4.35
CA ASN A 65 2.02 -8.49 5.15
C ASN A 65 0.75 -7.69 5.43
N LYS A 66 0.88 -6.41 5.79
CA LYS A 66 -0.27 -5.52 6.01
C LYS A 66 -1.02 -5.23 4.72
N LEU A 67 -0.32 -5.06 3.61
CA LEU A 67 -0.95 -4.88 2.30
C LEU A 67 -1.74 -6.12 1.87
N LYS A 68 -1.24 -7.34 2.15
CA LYS A 68 -2.01 -8.58 1.93
C LYS A 68 -3.33 -8.60 2.70
N VAL A 69 -3.33 -8.08 3.92
CA VAL A 69 -4.55 -7.94 4.74
C VAL A 69 -5.53 -6.96 4.07
N GLU A 70 -5.07 -5.78 3.63
CA GLU A 70 -5.94 -4.82 2.92
C GLU A 70 -6.49 -5.38 1.60
N ILE A 71 -5.66 -6.08 0.82
CA ILE A 71 -6.09 -6.75 -0.42
C ILE A 71 -7.12 -7.85 -0.12
N SER A 72 -6.93 -8.59 0.96
CA SER A 72 -7.88 -9.64 1.37
C SER A 72 -9.24 -9.06 1.76
N LYS A 73 -9.26 -7.93 2.50
CA LYS A 73 -10.51 -7.21 2.80
C LYS A 73 -11.20 -6.74 1.52
N LEU A 74 -10.42 -6.20 0.58
CA LEU A 74 -10.91 -5.70 -0.69
C LEU A 74 -11.54 -6.82 -1.54
N LYS A 75 -10.85 -7.97 -1.67
CA LYS A 75 -11.37 -9.17 -2.34
C LYS A 75 -12.63 -9.71 -1.65
N PHE A 76 -12.65 -9.73 -0.32
CA PHE A 76 -13.82 -10.15 0.45
C PHE A 76 -15.03 -9.22 0.22
N MET A 77 -14.83 -7.90 0.25
CA MET A 77 -15.89 -6.94 -0.05
C MET A 77 -16.44 -7.09 -1.47
N GLU A 78 -15.59 -7.39 -2.46
CA GLU A 78 -16.08 -7.72 -3.80
C GLU A 78 -16.97 -8.97 -3.79
N ILE A 79 -16.56 -10.03 -3.11
CA ILE A 79 -17.32 -11.29 -3.04
C ILE A 79 -18.70 -11.05 -2.40
N VAL A 80 -18.76 -10.22 -1.36
CA VAL A 80 -19.98 -9.99 -0.58
C VAL A 80 -20.92 -8.96 -1.23
N LEU A 81 -20.36 -7.87 -1.76
CA LEU A 81 -21.14 -6.70 -2.21
C LEU A 81 -21.17 -6.53 -3.74
N GLY A 82 -20.27 -7.21 -4.45
CA GLY A 82 -20.04 -7.01 -5.88
C GLY A 82 -19.11 -5.84 -6.19
N LEU A 83 -18.60 -5.84 -7.41
CA LEU A 83 -17.65 -4.85 -7.90
C LEU A 83 -18.17 -3.40 -7.94
N PRO A 84 -19.45 -3.12 -8.29
CA PRO A 84 -19.97 -1.75 -8.30
C PRO A 84 -19.97 -1.09 -6.93
N GLU A 85 -20.39 -1.83 -5.90
CA GLU A 85 -20.44 -1.31 -4.53
C GLU A 85 -19.03 -1.18 -3.94
N LEU A 86 -18.14 -2.14 -4.23
CA LEU A 86 -16.73 -2.03 -3.87
C LEU A 86 -16.13 -0.72 -4.42
N ARG A 87 -16.36 -0.40 -5.69
CA ARG A 87 -15.88 0.85 -6.31
C ARG A 87 -16.37 2.05 -5.51
N ARG A 88 -17.66 2.13 -5.21
CA ARG A 88 -18.25 3.24 -4.43
C ARG A 88 -17.59 3.43 -3.06
N LEU A 89 -17.15 2.34 -2.42
CA LEU A 89 -16.56 2.38 -1.08
C LEU A 89 -15.09 2.81 -1.09
N ILE A 90 -14.30 2.37 -2.07
CA ILE A 90 -12.83 2.55 -2.03
C ILE A 90 -12.31 3.73 -2.86
N THR A 91 -13.09 4.21 -3.83
CA THR A 91 -12.80 5.46 -4.56
C THR A 91 -13.30 6.69 -3.82
#